data_AF-A0A0G8ENT9-F1
#
_entry.id   AF-A0A0G8ENT9-F1
#
_cell.length_a   1.000
_cell.length_b   1.000
_cell.length_c   1.000
_cell.angle_alpha   90.00
_cell.angle_beta   90.00
_cell.angle_gamma   90.00
#
_symmetry.space_group_name_H-M   'P 1'
#
loop_
_entity.id
_entity.type
_entity.pdbx_description
1 polymer ?
#
loop_
_entity_poly.entity_id
_entity_poly.type
_entity_poly.pdbx_seq_one_letter_code
_entity_poly.pdbx_strand_id
1 'polypeptide(L)'
;MSITLIFIMAFTIVIHAVETSSYSIRLAGVRLKKIAVALSVVGIVLLISRTSNLLQAFLLGGIVDEAKLDPSIDLEHIIRLVLLSASIGTLLAIILYPTLTKLFGYVIQNFETDGSFIRMMKTNNIQKLKYTKKYVRFPKLEMIHRLRIGGIPKRIMLINMFATAIYTAGVLSALYASFLIPAFATKATTASGLINGFATILLTVLLDPRIALLTERALQSEEGAEAMSKMYAWLMISRLFGTLLAQLLFIPGAYWITWIIKLMN
;
A
#
# COMPACT_ATOMS: atom_id res chain seq x y z
N MET A 1 3.80 -11.12 -23.94
CA MET A 1 3.85 -10.16 -22.81
C MET A 1 5.29 -9.71 -22.66
N SER A 2 5.59 -8.42 -22.80
CA SER A 2 6.97 -7.93 -22.73
C SER A 2 7.58 -8.21 -21.35
N ILE A 3 8.89 -8.50 -21.30
CA ILE A 3 9.63 -8.77 -20.05
C ILE A 3 9.48 -7.58 -19.08
N THR A 4 9.45 -6.36 -19.62
CA THR A 4 9.21 -5.11 -18.88
C THR A 4 7.87 -5.13 -18.14
N LEU A 5 6.79 -5.59 -18.76
CA LEU A 5 5.48 -5.66 -18.11
C LEU A 5 5.46 -6.66 -16.96
N ILE A 6 6.07 -7.85 -17.14
CA ILE A 6 6.20 -8.84 -16.06
C ILE A 6 6.94 -8.23 -14.86
N PHE A 7 8.03 -7.51 -15.14
CA PHE A 7 8.82 -6.85 -14.10
C PHE A 7 8.00 -5.77 -13.37
N ILE A 8 7.26 -4.91 -14.10
CA ILE A 8 6.37 -3.90 -13.52
C ILE A 8 5.30 -4.57 -12.65
N MET A 9 4.65 -5.63 -13.13
CA MET A 9 3.62 -6.35 -12.36
C MET A 9 4.20 -6.96 -11.07
N ALA A 10 5.34 -7.65 -11.16
CA ALA A 10 6.02 -8.22 -10.00
C ALA A 10 6.41 -7.14 -8.99
N PHE A 11 6.93 -6.01 -9.47
CA PHE A 11 7.30 -4.88 -8.63
C PHE A 11 6.07 -4.26 -7.96
N THR A 12 4.95 -4.14 -8.68
CA THR A 12 3.66 -3.67 -8.15
C THR A 12 3.14 -4.56 -7.02
N ILE A 13 3.23 -5.89 -7.18
CA ILE A 13 2.86 -6.86 -6.14
C ILE A 13 3.69 -6.60 -4.88
N VAL A 14 5.01 -6.45 -5.02
CA VAL A 14 5.90 -6.20 -3.87
C VAL A 14 5.58 -4.89 -3.19
N ILE A 15 5.43 -3.80 -3.93
CA ILE A 15 5.07 -2.48 -3.40
C ILE A 15 3.78 -2.57 -2.56
N HIS A 16 2.70 -3.07 -3.15
CA HIS A 16 1.41 -3.12 -2.45
C HIS A 16 1.41 -4.10 -1.27
N ALA A 17 2.17 -5.20 -1.36
CA ALA A 17 2.37 -6.10 -0.22
C ALA A 17 3.10 -5.39 0.93
N VAL A 18 4.17 -4.65 0.62
CA VAL A 18 4.98 -3.90 1.59
C VAL A 18 4.16 -2.79 2.25
N GLU A 19 3.40 -1.99 1.49
CA GLU A 19 2.53 -0.95 2.06
C GLU A 19 1.48 -1.53 2.99
N THR A 20 0.84 -2.62 2.58
CA THR A 20 -0.19 -3.30 3.37
C THR A 20 0.42 -3.97 4.61
N SER A 21 1.69 -4.40 4.54
CA SER A 21 2.42 -4.94 5.69
C SER A 21 2.66 -3.91 6.82
N SER A 22 2.51 -2.61 6.54
CA SER A 22 2.61 -1.56 7.56
C SER A 22 1.62 -1.77 8.71
N TYR A 23 0.42 -2.31 8.43
CA TYR A 23 -0.56 -2.66 9.46
C TYR A 23 -0.05 -3.81 10.36
N SER A 24 0.69 -4.76 9.80
CA SER A 24 1.34 -5.85 10.55
C SER A 24 2.43 -5.31 11.48
N ILE A 25 3.23 -4.34 11.01
CA ILE A 25 4.27 -3.67 11.80
C ILE A 25 3.62 -2.90 12.95
N ARG A 26 2.57 -2.10 12.67
CA ARG A 26 1.83 -1.36 13.70
C ARG A 26 1.24 -2.29 14.76
N LEU A 27 0.62 -3.41 14.36
CA LEU A 27 0.12 -4.41 15.32
C LEU A 27 1.25 -5.02 16.17
N ALA A 28 2.40 -5.34 15.56
CA ALA A 28 3.55 -5.86 16.28
C ALA A 28 4.04 -4.86 17.34
N GLY A 29 4.06 -3.57 17.00
CA GLY A 29 4.34 -2.48 17.94
C GLY A 29 3.39 -2.47 19.14
N VAL A 30 2.08 -2.62 18.90
CA VAL A 30 1.07 -2.68 19.98
C VAL A 30 1.32 -3.87 20.89
N ARG A 31 1.53 -5.07 20.33
CA ARG A 31 1.78 -6.30 21.10
C ARG A 31 3.05 -6.21 21.96
N LEU A 32 4.05 -5.48 21.48
CA LEU A 32 5.32 -5.28 22.18
C LEU A 32 5.31 -4.04 23.08
N LYS A 33 4.24 -3.24 23.10
CA LYS A 33 4.18 -1.91 23.73
C LYS A 33 5.31 -0.96 23.30
N LYS A 34 5.77 -1.07 22.05
CA LYS A 34 6.88 -0.31 21.46
C LYS A 34 6.43 0.48 20.23
N ILE A 35 5.46 1.38 20.42
CA ILE A 35 4.83 2.11 19.31
C ILE A 35 5.81 3.03 18.59
N ALA A 36 6.63 3.79 19.32
CA ALA A 36 7.58 4.73 18.72
C ALA A 36 8.54 4.00 17.77
N VAL A 37 9.11 2.88 18.24
CA VAL A 37 10.00 2.04 17.43
C VAL A 37 9.28 1.48 16.20
N ALA A 38 8.06 0.95 16.39
CA ALA A 38 7.27 0.42 15.28
C ALA A 38 6.95 1.50 14.23
N LEU A 39 6.64 2.73 14.65
CA LEU A 39 6.39 3.85 13.74
C LEU A 39 7.65 4.24 12.96
N SER A 40 8.84 4.17 13.56
CA SER A 40 10.10 4.35 12.83
C SER A 40 10.28 3.28 11.74
N VAL A 41 10.02 2.00 12.07
CA VAL A 41 10.09 0.90 11.09
C VAL A 41 9.05 1.08 9.97
N VAL A 42 7.81 1.47 10.31
CA VAL A 42 6.77 1.82 9.32
C VAL A 42 7.24 2.94 8.40
N GLY A 43 7.83 4.00 8.96
CA GLY A 43 8.35 5.13 8.19
C GLY A 43 9.38 4.71 7.15
N ILE A 44 10.36 3.90 7.56
CA ILE A 44 11.40 3.36 6.66
C ILE A 44 10.76 2.51 5.56
N VAL A 45 9.87 1.58 5.91
CA VAL A 45 9.23 0.66 4.97
C VAL A 45 8.36 1.41 3.96
N LEU A 46 7.56 2.39 4.41
CA LEU A 46 6.72 3.20 3.53
C LEU A 46 7.54 4.14 2.64
N LEU A 47 8.66 4.67 3.12
CA LEU A 47 9.57 5.47 2.28
C LEU A 47 10.10 4.65 1.11
N ILE A 48 10.61 3.44 1.39
CA ILE A 48 11.09 2.51 0.35
C ILE A 48 9.98 2.20 -0.65
N SER A 49 8.76 1.95 -0.18
CA SER A 49 7.61 1.69 -1.06
C SER A 49 7.27 2.89 -1.95
N ARG A 50 7.23 4.10 -1.39
CA ARG A 50 6.95 5.33 -2.16
C ARG A 50 8.01 5.58 -3.23
N THR A 51 9.29 5.40 -2.89
CA THR A 51 10.38 5.50 -3.89
C THR A 51 10.23 4.44 -4.98
N SER A 52 9.82 3.23 -4.61
CA SER A 52 9.53 2.15 -5.57
C SER A 52 8.36 2.48 -6.49
N ASN A 53 7.30 3.13 -5.99
CA ASN A 53 6.20 3.63 -6.82
C ASN A 53 6.66 4.65 -7.87
N LEU A 54 7.61 5.53 -7.54
CA LEU A 54 8.18 6.47 -8.51
C LEU A 54 8.95 5.75 -9.62
N LEU A 55 9.72 4.72 -9.26
CA LEU A 55 10.42 3.88 -10.23
C LEU A 55 9.43 3.10 -11.12
N GLN A 56 8.35 2.57 -10.55
CA GLN A 56 7.29 1.91 -11.32
C GLN A 56 6.64 2.87 -12.33
N ALA A 57 6.33 4.10 -11.92
CA ALA A 57 5.77 5.11 -12.80
C ALA A 57 6.74 5.48 -13.94
N PHE A 58 8.04 5.57 -13.65
CA PHE A 58 9.08 5.78 -14.67
C PHE A 58 9.11 4.63 -15.69
N LEU A 59 9.12 3.37 -15.25
CA LEU A 59 9.11 2.21 -16.15
C LEU A 59 7.84 2.15 -17.01
N LEU A 60 6.69 2.44 -16.41
CA LEU A 60 5.41 2.45 -17.13
C LEU A 60 5.33 3.62 -18.13
N GLY A 61 5.99 4.76 -17.84
CA GLY A 61 6.13 5.86 -18.78
C GLY A 61 6.78 5.45 -20.10
N GLY A 62 7.77 4.55 -20.07
CA GLY A 62 8.36 3.98 -21.29
C GLY A 62 7.34 3.21 -22.14
N ILE A 63 6.47 2.41 -21.52
CA ILE A 63 5.38 1.71 -22.22
C ILE A 63 4.36 2.69 -22.80
N VAL A 64 4.07 3.79 -22.08
CA VAL A 64 3.20 4.85 -22.59
C VAL A 64 3.78 5.48 -23.85
N ASP A 65 5.09 5.73 -23.88
CA ASP A 65 5.75 6.29 -25.07
C ASP A 65 5.80 5.32 -26.24
N GLU A 66 6.01 4.02 -26.00
CA GLU A 66 5.85 2.97 -27.02
C GLU A 66 4.42 2.94 -27.58
N ALA A 67 3.40 2.98 -26.71
CA ALA A 67 2.01 2.94 -27.12
C ALA A 67 1.58 4.17 -27.95
N LYS A 68 2.24 5.33 -27.77
CA LYS A 68 2.00 6.51 -28.63
C LYS A 68 2.46 6.29 -30.07
N LEU A 69 3.48 5.45 -30.28
CA LEU A 69 4.07 5.16 -31.59
C LEU A 69 3.42 3.95 -32.26
N ASP A 70 2.98 2.98 -31.45
CA ASP A 70 2.36 1.74 -31.92
C ASP A 70 0.92 1.61 -31.39
N PRO A 71 -0.10 1.90 -32.22
CA PRO A 71 -1.51 1.77 -31.86
C PRO A 71 -1.96 0.34 -31.55
N SER A 72 -1.16 -0.69 -31.87
CA SER A 72 -1.49 -2.08 -31.52
C SER A 72 -1.31 -2.37 -30.03
N ILE A 73 -0.61 -1.51 -29.30
CA ILE A 73 -0.39 -1.63 -27.86
C ILE A 73 -1.62 -1.13 -27.11
N ASP A 74 -2.38 -2.06 -26.54
CA ASP A 74 -3.50 -1.74 -25.66
C ASP A 74 -3.00 -1.29 -24.26
N LEU A 75 -2.70 0.00 -24.16
CA LEU A 75 -2.24 0.63 -22.93
C LEU A 75 -3.27 0.53 -21.79
N GLU A 76 -4.57 0.58 -22.11
CA GLU A 76 -5.63 0.47 -21.10
C GLU A 76 -5.55 -0.90 -20.43
N HIS A 77 -5.48 -1.97 -21.23
CA HIS A 77 -5.37 -3.33 -20.72
C HIS A 77 -4.10 -3.52 -19.89
N ILE A 78 -2.97 -2.99 -20.34
CA ILE A 78 -1.70 -3.03 -19.60
C ILE A 78 -1.84 -2.39 -18.22
N ILE A 79 -2.42 -1.18 -18.14
CA ILE A 79 -2.61 -0.48 -16.86
C ILE A 79 -3.57 -1.24 -15.94
N ARG A 80 -4.63 -1.85 -16.48
CA ARG A 80 -5.54 -2.69 -15.69
C ARG A 80 -4.85 -3.92 -15.10
N LEU A 81 -3.93 -4.55 -15.83
CA LEU A 81 -3.12 -5.64 -15.30
C LEU A 81 -2.18 -5.18 -14.17
N VAL A 82 -1.61 -3.97 -14.29
CA VAL A 82 -0.82 -3.35 -13.21
C VAL A 82 -1.70 -3.10 -11.97
N LEU A 83 -2.88 -2.53 -12.14
CA LEU A 83 -3.86 -2.35 -11.05
C LEU A 83 -4.31 -3.69 -10.42
N LEU A 84 -4.40 -4.76 -11.22
CA LEU A 84 -4.75 -6.09 -10.72
C LEU A 84 -3.62 -6.63 -9.85
N SER A 85 -2.37 -6.40 -10.28
CA SER A 85 -1.16 -6.75 -9.54
C SER A 85 -1.09 -6.06 -8.18
N ALA A 86 -1.57 -4.80 -8.07
CA ALA A 86 -1.72 -4.10 -6.81
C ALA A 86 -2.69 -4.80 -5.84
N SER A 87 -3.81 -5.31 -6.37
CA SER A 87 -4.79 -6.08 -5.58
C SER A 87 -4.22 -7.42 -5.14
N ILE A 88 -3.47 -8.11 -6.00
CA ILE A 88 -2.77 -9.36 -5.66
C ILE A 88 -1.74 -9.14 -4.55
N GLY A 89 -0.92 -8.08 -4.64
CA GLY A 89 0.04 -7.73 -3.60
C GLY A 89 -0.62 -7.43 -2.26
N THR A 90 -1.72 -6.69 -2.27
CA THR A 90 -2.52 -6.40 -1.07
C THR A 90 -3.11 -7.67 -0.47
N LEU A 91 -3.68 -8.54 -1.30
CA LEU A 91 -4.23 -9.84 -0.88
C LEU A 91 -3.15 -10.75 -0.28
N LEU A 92 -1.97 -10.81 -0.90
CA LEU A 92 -0.83 -11.57 -0.40
C LEU A 92 -0.43 -11.11 1.02
N ALA A 93 -0.39 -9.80 1.25
CA ALA A 93 -0.10 -9.25 2.58
C ALA A 93 -1.18 -9.62 3.62
N ILE A 94 -2.46 -9.64 3.22
CA ILE A 94 -3.58 -10.07 4.08
C ILE A 94 -3.42 -11.54 4.47
N ILE A 95 -3.14 -12.40 3.50
CA ILE A 95 -2.93 -13.84 3.76
C ILE A 95 -1.72 -14.04 4.67
N LEU A 96 -0.65 -13.28 4.46
CA LEU A 96 0.57 -13.36 5.27
C LEU A 96 0.48 -12.56 6.57
N TYR A 97 -0.65 -11.93 6.89
CA TYR A 97 -0.81 -11.00 8.01
C TYR A 97 -0.28 -11.57 9.35
N PRO A 98 -0.66 -12.78 9.80
CA PRO A 98 -0.18 -13.32 11.07
C PRO A 98 1.33 -13.59 11.08
N THR A 99 1.87 -13.99 9.92
CA THR A 99 3.29 -14.28 9.74
C THR A 99 4.11 -12.98 9.75
N LEU A 100 3.64 -11.97 9.01
CA LEU A 100 4.26 -10.64 8.95
C LEU A 100 4.26 -9.98 10.34
N THR A 101 3.16 -10.03 11.10
CA THR A 101 3.14 -9.46 12.46
C THR A 101 4.19 -10.09 13.37
N LYS A 102 4.41 -11.41 13.30
CA LYS A 102 5.46 -12.07 14.09
C LYS A 102 6.86 -11.69 13.63
N LEU A 103 7.09 -11.69 12.31
CA LEU A 103 8.36 -11.31 11.71
C LEU A 103 8.75 -9.89 12.11
N PHE A 104 7.81 -8.94 12.00
CA PHE A 104 8.07 -7.56 12.39
C PHE A 104 8.20 -7.38 13.89
N GLY A 105 7.60 -8.25 14.72
CA GLY A 105 7.90 -8.30 16.14
C GLY A 105 9.40 -8.55 16.41
N TYR A 106 9.99 -9.51 15.70
CA TYR A 106 11.44 -9.77 15.76
C TYR A 106 12.26 -8.58 15.24
N VAL A 107 11.84 -7.96 14.14
CA VAL A 107 12.51 -6.76 13.60
C VAL A 107 12.50 -5.61 14.62
N ILE A 108 11.35 -5.34 15.25
CA ILE A 108 11.21 -4.26 16.25
C ILE A 108 12.12 -4.51 17.46
N GLN A 109 12.18 -5.74 17.96
CA GLN A 109 13.04 -6.09 19.10
C GLN A 109 14.54 -5.91 18.78
N ASN A 110 15.00 -6.35 17.61
CA ASN A 110 16.41 -6.17 17.24
C ASN A 110 16.75 -4.72 16.91
N PHE A 111 15.81 -3.98 16.31
CA PHE A 111 16.02 -2.58 15.99
C PHE A 111 16.19 -1.73 17.25
N GLU A 112 15.46 -2.06 18.32
CA GLU A 112 15.61 -1.41 19.63
C GLU A 112 16.98 -1.71 20.25
N THR A 113 17.50 -2.94 20.15
CA THR A 113 18.82 -3.29 20.70
C THR A 113 19.98 -2.65 19.93
N ASP A 114 19.86 -2.58 18.60
CA ASP A 114 20.94 -2.08 17.73
C ASP A 114 20.92 -0.56 17.55
N GLY A 115 19.77 0.10 17.79
CA GLY A 115 19.55 1.54 17.68
C GLY A 115 19.66 2.11 16.26
N SER A 116 20.02 1.30 15.27
CA SER A 116 20.21 1.69 13.87
C SER A 116 19.77 0.58 12.92
N PHE A 117 18.94 0.93 11.93
CA PHE A 117 18.43 -0.01 10.92
C PHE A 117 19.57 -0.65 10.12
N ILE A 118 20.56 0.18 9.75
CA ILE A 118 21.73 -0.25 8.95
C ILE A 118 22.60 -1.21 9.77
N ARG A 119 22.78 -0.95 11.06
CA ARG A 119 23.53 -1.84 11.95
C ARG A 119 22.81 -3.17 12.12
N MET A 120 21.50 -3.16 12.37
CA MET A 120 20.68 -4.37 12.45
C MET A 120 20.78 -5.26 11.21
N MET A 121 20.75 -4.66 10.01
CA MET A 121 20.92 -5.40 8.76
C MET A 121 22.31 -6.03 8.59
N LYS A 122 23.36 -5.41 9.15
CA LYS A 122 24.74 -5.90 9.08
C LYS A 122 25.05 -6.98 10.12
N THR A 123 24.48 -6.86 11.32
CA THR A 123 24.75 -7.78 12.45
C THR A 123 23.93 -9.07 12.36
N ASN A 124 22.73 -9.02 11.79
CA ASN A 124 21.93 -10.23 11.59
C ASN A 124 22.45 -11.04 10.40
N ASN A 125 23.29 -12.02 10.71
CA ASN A 125 23.63 -13.11 9.81
C ASN A 125 22.31 -13.76 9.31
N ILE A 126 22.09 -13.68 7.99
CA ILE A 126 20.94 -14.20 7.23
C ILE A 126 20.57 -15.66 7.62
N GLN A 127 21.49 -16.37 8.26
CA GLN A 127 21.30 -17.70 8.86
C GLN A 127 20.23 -17.78 9.97
N LYS A 128 19.95 -16.73 10.77
CA LYS A 128 18.83 -16.76 11.74
C LYS A 128 17.46 -16.63 11.09
N LEU A 129 17.36 -15.93 9.95
CA LEU A 129 16.14 -15.84 9.15
C LEU A 129 15.80 -17.18 8.44
N LYS A 130 16.79 -18.06 8.24
CA LYS A 130 16.59 -19.41 7.66
C LYS A 130 15.72 -20.31 8.55
N TYR A 131 15.67 -20.08 9.87
CA TYR A 131 14.78 -20.78 10.79
C TYR A 131 13.32 -20.26 10.77
N THR A 132 13.04 -19.18 10.04
CA THR A 132 11.71 -18.56 9.92
C THR A 132 10.72 -19.40 9.09
N LYS A 133 11.18 -20.36 8.27
CA LYS A 133 10.29 -21.28 7.53
C LYS A 133 9.35 -22.07 8.45
N LYS A 134 9.73 -22.32 9.72
CA LYS A 134 8.87 -22.99 10.73
C LYS A 134 7.77 -22.08 11.32
N TYR A 135 7.77 -20.78 11.03
CA TYR A 135 6.86 -19.79 11.61
C TYR A 135 5.82 -19.23 10.65
N VAL A 136 5.80 -19.70 9.40
CA VAL A 136 4.74 -19.38 8.44
C VAL A 136 3.44 -19.95 8.99
N ARG A 137 2.58 -19.06 9.52
CA ARG A 137 1.23 -19.41 9.96
C ARG A 137 0.27 -18.72 9.02
N PHE A 138 -0.45 -19.55 8.27
CA PHE A 138 -1.64 -19.12 7.54
C PHE A 138 -2.75 -18.74 8.53
N PRO A 139 -3.66 -17.82 8.16
CA PRO A 139 -4.78 -17.43 9.00
C PRO A 139 -5.62 -18.68 9.29
N LYS A 140 -5.84 -18.97 10.58
CA LYS A 140 -6.78 -20.02 10.99
C LYS A 140 -8.20 -19.53 10.66
N LEU A 141 -9.05 -20.41 10.08
CA LEU A 141 -10.45 -20.09 9.75
C LEU A 141 -11.25 -19.57 10.95
N GLU A 142 -10.87 -19.94 12.18
CA GLU A 142 -11.43 -19.42 13.42
C GLU A 142 -11.18 -17.90 13.63
N MET A 143 -10.07 -17.34 13.13
CA MET A 143 -9.84 -15.88 13.15
C MET A 143 -10.83 -15.15 12.24
N ILE A 144 -11.31 -15.79 11.17
CA ILE A 144 -12.31 -15.23 10.26
C ILE A 144 -13.69 -15.21 10.94
N HIS A 145 -14.03 -16.27 11.67
CA HIS A 145 -15.30 -16.32 12.43
C HIS A 145 -15.34 -15.34 13.62
N ARG A 146 -14.18 -14.93 14.16
CA ARG A 146 -14.10 -13.93 15.25
C ARG A 146 -14.05 -12.47 14.78
N LEU A 147 -14.09 -12.21 13.47
CA LEU A 147 -14.22 -10.86 12.89
C LEU A 147 -15.68 -10.36 12.98
N ARG A 148 -16.22 -10.23 14.19
CA ARG A 148 -17.48 -9.47 14.40
C ARG A 148 -17.17 -7.98 14.21
N ILE A 149 -17.98 -7.25 13.44
CA ILE A 149 -17.87 -5.81 13.14
C ILE A 149 -18.02 -4.90 14.39
N GLY A 150 -18.16 -5.47 15.58
CA GLY A 150 -18.36 -4.74 16.83
C GLY A 150 -17.19 -3.81 17.14
N GLY A 151 -17.42 -2.49 17.01
CA GLY A 151 -16.53 -1.44 17.51
C GLY A 151 -15.65 -0.73 16.49
N ILE A 152 -15.58 -1.17 15.23
CA ILE A 152 -14.76 -0.49 14.21
C ILE A 152 -15.60 0.56 13.47
N PRO A 153 -15.23 1.85 13.49
CA PRO A 153 -16.02 2.88 12.82
C PRO A 153 -16.03 2.66 11.30
N LYS A 154 -17.19 2.30 10.73
CA LYS A 154 -17.37 2.10 9.27
C LYS A 154 -16.85 3.28 8.45
N ARG A 155 -16.96 4.50 8.99
CA ARG A 155 -16.42 5.73 8.39
C ARG A 155 -14.90 5.66 8.15
N ILE A 156 -14.13 5.10 9.09
CA ILE A 156 -12.67 4.94 8.96
C ILE A 156 -12.36 4.00 7.79
N MET A 157 -13.08 2.89 7.70
CA MET A 157 -12.90 1.93 6.61
C MET A 157 -13.26 2.52 5.24
N LEU A 158 -14.33 3.31 5.16
CA LEU A 158 -14.71 3.98 3.90
C LEU A 158 -13.65 5.00 3.48
N ILE A 159 -13.17 5.85 4.41
CA ILE A 159 -12.12 6.82 4.13
C ILE A 159 -10.85 6.11 3.63
N ASN A 160 -10.43 5.04 4.31
CA ASN A 160 -9.26 4.26 3.93
C ASN A 160 -9.42 3.63 2.53
N MET A 161 -10.60 3.10 2.22
CA MET A 161 -10.92 2.52 0.91
C MET A 161 -10.83 3.56 -0.21
N PHE A 162 -11.51 4.70 -0.07
CA PHE A 162 -11.49 5.78 -1.07
C PHE A 162 -10.10 6.39 -1.24
N ALA A 163 -9.41 6.66 -0.12
CA ALA A 163 -8.06 7.20 -0.17
C ALA A 163 -7.10 6.24 -0.88
N THR A 164 -7.20 4.94 -0.60
CA THR A 164 -6.40 3.91 -1.28
C THR A 164 -6.72 3.87 -2.78
N ALA A 165 -8.00 3.97 -3.15
CA ALA A 165 -8.43 3.95 -4.54
C ALA A 165 -7.86 5.14 -5.33
N ILE A 166 -7.94 6.36 -4.77
CA ILE A 166 -7.37 7.57 -5.36
C ILE A 166 -5.85 7.45 -5.46
N TYR A 167 -5.18 6.99 -4.39
CA TYR A 167 -3.73 6.81 -4.37
C TYR A 167 -3.26 5.83 -5.46
N THR A 168 -3.97 4.71 -5.60
CA THR A 168 -3.61 3.60 -6.51
C THR A 168 -3.95 3.92 -7.96
N ALA A 169 -5.10 4.53 -8.23
CA ALA A 169 -5.50 4.92 -9.58
C ALA A 169 -4.78 6.19 -10.07
N GLY A 170 -4.52 7.15 -9.18
CA GLY A 170 -4.16 8.52 -9.56
C GLY A 170 -2.93 8.64 -10.46
N VAL A 171 -1.83 7.97 -10.12
CA VAL A 171 -0.60 7.99 -10.93
C VAL A 171 -0.82 7.34 -12.29
N LEU A 172 -1.53 6.21 -12.32
CA LEU A 172 -1.80 5.46 -13.55
C LEU A 172 -2.80 6.19 -14.46
N SER A 173 -3.82 6.83 -13.88
CA SER A 173 -4.76 7.71 -14.58
C SER A 173 -4.07 8.92 -15.19
N ALA A 174 -3.10 9.52 -14.50
CA ALA A 174 -2.31 10.64 -15.03
C ALA A 174 -1.42 10.22 -16.20
N LEU A 175 -0.77 9.05 -16.12
CA LEU A 175 0.00 8.47 -17.22
C LEU A 175 -0.89 8.19 -18.42
N TYR A 176 -2.07 7.60 -18.21
CA TYR A 176 -3.03 7.37 -19.30
C TYR A 176 -3.60 8.68 -19.86
N ALA A 177 -3.86 9.69 -19.05
CA ALA A 177 -4.28 11.02 -19.52
C ALA A 177 -3.21 11.68 -20.42
N SER A 178 -1.92 11.45 -20.13
CA SER A 178 -0.81 11.93 -20.97
C SER A 178 -0.76 11.26 -22.35
N PHE A 179 -1.28 10.02 -22.45
CA PHE A 179 -1.48 9.31 -23.70
C PHE A 179 -2.70 9.86 -24.46
N LEU A 180 -3.81 10.12 -23.76
CA LEU A 180 -5.04 10.63 -24.36
C LEU A 180 -4.91 12.06 -24.93
N ILE A 181 -4.06 12.91 -24.35
CA ILE A 181 -3.79 14.25 -24.88
C ILE A 181 -2.28 14.50 -25.00
N PRO A 182 -1.64 14.05 -26.10
CA PRO A 182 -0.20 14.21 -26.30
C PRO A 182 0.28 15.67 -26.23
N ALA A 183 -0.52 16.62 -26.72
CA ALA A 183 -0.22 18.05 -26.69
C ALA A 183 -0.03 18.62 -25.28
N PHE A 184 -0.63 18.00 -24.26
CA PHE A 184 -0.52 18.40 -22.85
C PHE A 184 0.07 17.30 -21.97
N ALA A 185 0.85 16.37 -22.55
CA ALA A 185 1.38 15.20 -21.84
C ALA A 185 2.12 15.58 -20.55
N THR A 186 2.97 16.60 -20.57
CA THR A 186 3.71 17.07 -19.38
C THR A 186 2.76 17.58 -18.28
N LYS A 187 1.71 18.32 -18.64
CA LYS A 187 0.69 18.78 -17.67
C LYS A 187 -0.06 17.59 -17.06
N ALA A 188 -0.46 16.62 -17.90
CA ALA A 188 -1.16 15.41 -17.45
C ALA A 188 -0.31 14.56 -16.51
N THR A 189 0.94 14.26 -16.86
CA THR A 189 1.83 13.46 -16.01
C THR A 189 2.13 14.17 -14.68
N THR A 190 2.29 15.49 -14.69
CA THR A 190 2.56 16.27 -13.46
C THR A 190 1.36 16.29 -12.51
N ALA A 191 0.12 16.16 -13.01
CA ALA A 191 -1.09 16.08 -12.20
C ALA A 191 -1.09 14.87 -11.23
N SER A 192 -0.31 13.82 -11.53
CA SER A 192 -0.14 12.65 -10.64
C SER A 192 0.36 13.05 -9.24
N GLY A 193 1.29 14.00 -9.16
CA GLY A 193 1.85 14.48 -7.90
C GLY A 193 0.80 15.18 -7.04
N LEU A 194 -0.08 15.96 -7.67
CA LEU A 194 -1.18 16.64 -7.00
C LEU A 194 -2.20 15.62 -6.45
N ILE A 195 -2.61 14.65 -7.26
CA ILE A 195 -3.56 13.60 -6.86
C ILE A 195 -3.01 12.78 -5.70
N ASN A 196 -1.72 12.40 -5.76
CA ASN A 196 -1.06 11.66 -4.71
C ASN A 196 -0.94 12.49 -3.41
N GLY A 197 -0.64 13.79 -3.53
CA GLY A 197 -0.66 14.73 -2.42
C GLY A 197 -2.02 14.77 -1.73
N PHE A 198 -3.11 14.90 -2.49
CA PHE A 198 -4.48 14.87 -1.96
C PHE A 198 -4.81 13.55 -1.26
N ALA A 199 -4.47 12.40 -1.86
CA ALA A 199 -4.70 11.10 -1.24
C ALA A 199 -3.92 10.96 0.07
N THR A 200 -2.68 11.45 0.11
CA THR A 200 -1.84 11.44 1.30
C THR A 200 -2.45 12.31 2.40
N ILE A 201 -2.91 13.53 2.09
CA ILE A 201 -3.60 14.40 3.03
C ILE A 201 -4.86 13.73 3.58
N LEU A 202 -5.64 13.05 2.73
CA LEU A 202 -6.85 12.36 3.16
C LEU A 202 -6.54 11.25 4.17
N LEU A 203 -5.48 10.47 3.92
CA LEU A 203 -5.01 9.43 4.85
C LEU A 203 -4.50 10.06 6.15
N THR A 204 -3.58 11.02 6.07
CA THR A 204 -2.90 11.55 7.26
C THR A 204 -3.83 12.38 8.13
N VAL A 205 -4.71 13.21 7.56
CA VAL A 205 -5.58 14.10 8.33
C VAL A 205 -6.80 13.36 8.89
N LEU A 206 -7.39 12.43 8.12
CA LEU A 206 -8.66 11.81 8.51
C LEU A 206 -8.49 10.43 9.17
N LEU A 207 -7.45 9.68 8.80
CA LEU A 207 -7.27 8.29 9.23
C LEU A 207 -6.28 8.17 10.39
N ASP A 208 -5.07 8.73 10.25
CA ASP A 208 -3.98 8.51 11.21
C ASP A 208 -4.30 8.96 12.65
N PRO A 209 -4.91 10.15 12.91
CA PRO A 209 -5.27 10.56 14.28
C PRO A 209 -6.25 9.59 14.94
N ARG A 210 -7.18 9.03 14.17
CA ARG A 210 -8.16 8.06 14.68
C ARG A 210 -7.49 6.74 15.04
N ILE A 211 -6.59 6.24 14.19
CA ILE A 211 -5.82 5.03 14.47
C ILE A 211 -4.91 5.25 15.68
N ALA A 212 -4.28 6.42 15.80
CA ALA A 212 -3.42 6.77 16.93
C ALA A 212 -4.19 6.75 18.26
N LEU A 213 -5.35 7.41 18.34
CA LEU A 213 -6.18 7.41 19.56
C LEU A 213 -6.70 6.02 19.93
N LEU A 214 -7.07 5.20 18.95
CA LEU A 214 -7.48 3.80 19.20
C LEU A 214 -6.29 2.96 19.68
N THR A 215 -5.11 3.21 19.13
CA THR A 215 -3.87 2.55 19.55
C THR A 215 -3.53 2.90 21.00
N GLU A 216 -3.63 4.18 21.38
CA GLU A 216 -3.35 4.64 22.74
C GLU A 216 -4.30 3.98 23.76
N ARG A 217 -5.61 3.97 23.47
CA ARG A 217 -6.61 3.29 24.31
C ARG A 217 -6.33 1.80 24.43
N ALA A 218 -5.90 1.15 23.34
CA ALA A 218 -5.60 -0.27 23.32
C ALA A 218 -4.38 -0.62 24.19
N LEU A 219 -3.39 0.28 24.34
CA LEU A 219 -2.23 0.03 25.21
C LEU A 219 -2.60 -0.03 26.69
N GLN A 220 -3.70 0.61 27.09
CA GLN A 220 -4.17 0.69 28.47
C GLN A 220 -5.07 -0.50 28.87
N SER A 221 -5.54 -1.29 27.89
CA SER A 221 -6.43 -2.42 28.11
C SER A 221 -5.74 -3.77 27.88
N GLU A 222 -6.02 -4.78 28.70
CA GLU A 222 -5.44 -6.12 28.53
C GLU A 222 -5.82 -6.77 27.18
N GLU A 223 -7.05 -6.56 26.71
CA GLU A 223 -7.53 -7.08 25.42
C GLU A 223 -7.22 -6.18 24.21
N GLY A 224 -6.55 -5.04 24.43
CA GLY A 224 -6.40 -4.01 23.40
C GLY A 224 -5.61 -4.47 22.18
N ALA A 225 -4.61 -5.35 22.36
CA ALA A 225 -3.87 -5.91 21.25
C ALA A 225 -4.74 -6.79 20.34
N GLU A 226 -5.76 -7.48 20.88
CA GLU A 226 -6.71 -8.26 20.08
C GLU A 226 -7.68 -7.33 19.33
N ALA A 227 -8.20 -6.30 20.00
CA ALA A 227 -9.04 -5.28 19.37
C ALA A 227 -8.34 -4.60 18.20
N MET A 228 -7.07 -4.21 18.39
CA MET A 228 -6.23 -3.62 17.32
C MET A 228 -5.95 -4.61 16.20
N SER A 229 -5.78 -5.89 16.52
CA SER A 229 -5.60 -6.94 15.50
C SER A 229 -6.83 -7.05 14.59
N LYS A 230 -8.05 -6.98 15.15
CA LYS A 230 -9.29 -6.98 14.37
C LYS A 230 -9.42 -5.72 13.54
N MET A 231 -9.12 -4.55 14.11
CA MET A 231 -9.16 -3.26 13.41
C MET A 231 -8.22 -3.23 12.22
N TYR A 232 -6.95 -3.61 12.40
CA TYR A 232 -5.96 -3.63 11.33
C TYR A 232 -6.31 -4.63 10.23
N ALA A 233 -6.84 -5.81 10.57
CA ALA A 233 -7.34 -6.76 9.57
C ALA A 233 -8.46 -6.14 8.71
N TRP A 234 -9.43 -5.45 9.31
CA TRP A 234 -10.48 -4.75 8.57
C TRP A 234 -9.97 -3.57 7.74
N LEU A 235 -8.93 -2.86 8.19
CA LEU A 235 -8.27 -1.82 7.40
C LEU A 235 -7.56 -2.41 6.18
N MET A 236 -6.92 -3.57 6.32
CA MET A 236 -6.32 -4.27 5.17
C MET A 236 -7.39 -4.72 4.17
N ILE A 237 -8.51 -5.26 4.64
CA ILE A 237 -9.65 -5.63 3.79
C ILE A 237 -10.22 -4.40 3.08
N SER A 238 -10.42 -3.30 3.80
CA SER A 238 -10.84 -2.01 3.23
C SER A 238 -9.86 -1.51 2.17
N ARG A 239 -8.54 -1.67 2.40
CA ARG A 239 -7.50 -1.32 1.44
C ARG A 239 -7.58 -2.20 0.18
N LEU A 240 -7.84 -3.50 0.30
CA LEU A 240 -8.05 -4.40 -0.84
C LEU A 240 -9.27 -3.96 -1.68
N PHE A 241 -10.39 -3.61 -1.04
CA PHE A 241 -11.52 -3.03 -1.76
C PHE A 241 -11.15 -1.69 -2.42
N GLY A 242 -10.27 -0.91 -1.81
CA GLY A 242 -9.72 0.31 -2.40
C GLY A 242 -8.92 0.04 -3.68
N THR A 243 -8.07 -0.98 -3.71
CA THR A 243 -7.32 -1.34 -4.93
C THR A 243 -8.23 -1.90 -6.02
N LEU A 244 -9.29 -2.60 -5.66
CA LEU A 244 -10.32 -3.03 -6.61
C LEU A 244 -11.13 -1.83 -7.13
N LEU A 245 -11.50 -0.89 -6.26
CA LEU A 245 -12.17 0.36 -6.65
C LEU A 245 -11.28 1.20 -7.58
N ALA A 246 -9.96 1.13 -7.44
CA ALA A 246 -9.01 1.80 -8.34
C ALA A 246 -9.16 1.33 -9.80
N GLN A 247 -9.54 0.06 -10.05
CA GLN A 247 -9.84 -0.44 -11.41
C GLN A 247 -11.00 0.31 -12.06
N LEU A 248 -12.01 0.67 -11.25
CA LEU A 248 -13.18 1.39 -11.70
C LEU A 248 -12.89 2.89 -11.84
N LEU A 249 -12.11 3.46 -10.91
CA LEU A 249 -11.75 4.88 -10.92
C LEU A 249 -10.67 5.24 -11.96
N PHE A 250 -9.92 4.26 -12.46
CA PHE A 250 -8.82 4.50 -13.40
C PHE A 250 -9.24 5.30 -14.65
N ILE A 251 -10.24 4.81 -15.39
CA ILE A 251 -10.72 5.49 -16.61
C ILE A 251 -11.35 6.85 -16.28
N PRO A 252 -12.36 6.94 -15.38
CA PRO A 252 -12.99 8.22 -15.06
C PRO A 252 -11.97 9.24 -14.53
N GLY A 253 -10.99 8.77 -13.75
CA GLY A 253 -9.90 9.60 -13.25
C GLY A 253 -9.04 10.16 -14.37
N ALA A 254 -8.70 9.36 -15.38
CA ALA A 254 -7.94 9.84 -16.53
C ALA A 254 -8.74 10.89 -17.32
N TYR A 255 -10.01 10.63 -17.62
CA TYR A 255 -10.86 11.59 -18.30
C TYR A 255 -11.07 12.87 -17.49
N TRP A 256 -11.20 12.77 -16.17
CA TRP A 256 -11.30 13.93 -15.29
C TRP A 256 -10.04 14.81 -15.35
N ILE A 257 -8.85 14.21 -15.33
CA ILE A 257 -7.58 14.93 -15.52
C ILE A 257 -7.57 15.63 -16.89
N THR A 258 -7.95 14.91 -17.96
CA THR A 258 -7.99 15.50 -19.31
C THR A 258 -8.97 16.66 -19.42
N TRP A 259 -10.12 16.57 -18.75
CA TRP A 259 -11.15 17.60 -18.75
C TRP A 259 -10.68 18.87 -18.05
N ILE A 260 -10.04 18.75 -16.88
CA ILE A 260 -9.47 19.91 -16.17
C ILE A 260 -8.42 20.60 -17.04
N ILE A 261 -7.53 19.84 -17.65
CA ILE A 261 -6.48 20.40 -18.51
C ILE A 261 -7.09 21.17 -19.68
N LYS A 262 -8.13 20.62 -20.32
CA LYS A 262 -8.84 21.32 -21.41
C LYS A 262 -9.57 22.58 -20.95
N LEU A 263 -10.03 22.64 -19.70
CA LEU A 263 -10.70 23.83 -19.15
C LEU A 263 -9.71 24.96 -18.82
N MET A 264 -8.46 24.61 -18.53
CA MET A 264 -7.39 25.56 -18.17
C MET A 264 -6.60 26.11 -19.36
N ASN A 265 -6.88 25.69 -20.59
CA ASN A 265 -6.23 26.16 -21.82
C ASN A 265 -7.28 26.65 -22.81
#